data_AF-A0A3N8G0J0-F1
#
_entry.id   AF-A0A3N8G0J0-F1
#
_cell.length_a   1.000
_cell.length_b   1.000
_cell.length_c   1.000
_cell.angle_alpha   90.00
_cell.angle_beta   90.00
_cell.angle_gamma   90.00
#
_symmetry.space_group_name_H-M   'P 1'
#
loop_
_entity.id
_entity.type
_entity.pdbx_description
1 polymer ?
#
loop_
_entity_poly.entity_id
_entity_poly.type
_entity_poly.pdbx_seq_one_letter_code
_entity_poly.pdbx_strand_id
1 'polypeptide(L)' 'MYLLSHLFLMLTKNAEKAAKERADAYLAEATDIYDLEFRMRKIDREAAMNRPFSFGSR' A
#
# COMPACT_ATOMS: atom_id res chain seq x y z
N MET A 1 -0.71 28.68 -10.16
CA MET A 1 -0.46 27.28 -10.56
C MET A 1 -0.04 26.46 -9.33
N TYR A 2 -0.94 26.22 -8.37
CA TYR A 2 -0.66 25.44 -7.15
C TYR A 2 -1.89 24.70 -6.59
N LEU A 3 -3.10 25.15 -6.96
CA LEU A 3 -4.36 24.57 -6.49
C LEU A 3 -4.52 23.11 -6.93
N LEU A 4 -4.20 22.81 -8.19
CA LEU A 4 -4.30 21.46 -8.75
C LEU A 4 -3.33 20.49 -8.06
N SER A 5 -2.09 20.95 -7.81
CA SER A 5 -1.07 20.16 -7.12
C SER A 5 -1.47 19.85 -5.68
N HIS A 6 -2.06 20.81 -4.96
CA HIS A 6 -2.56 20.57 -3.60
C HIS A 6 -3.75 19.62 -3.58
N LEU A 7 -4.69 19.75 -4.54
CA LEU A 7 -5.81 18.84 -4.66
C LEU A 7 -5.33 17.40 -4.92
N PHE A 8 -4.35 17.24 -5.82
CA PHE A 8 -3.72 15.96 -6.10
C PHE A 8 -3.04 15.39 -4.86
N LEU A 9 -2.27 16.21 -4.14
CA LEU A 9 -1.58 15.79 -2.90
C LEU A 9 -2.55 15.37 -1.79
N MET A 10 -3.73 16.01 -1.73
CA MET A 10 -4.77 15.68 -0.76
C MET A 10 -5.49 14.39 -1.14
N LEU A 11 -5.71 14.19 -2.45
CA LEU A 11 -6.31 12.97 -2.99
C LEU A 11 -5.40 11.76 -2.84
N THR A 12 -4.10 11.90 -3.11
CA THR A 12 -3.12 10.81 -2.94
C THR A 12 -2.98 10.40 -1.49
N LYS A 13 -2.89 11.36 -0.56
CA LYS A 13 -2.90 11.06 0.89
C LYS A 13 -4.14 10.29 1.34
N ASN A 14 -5.30 10.59 0.75
CA ASN A 14 -6.53 9.86 1.06
C ASN A 14 -6.52 8.44 0.48
N ALA A 15 -6.01 8.28 -0.75
CA ALA A 15 -5.88 6.98 -1.40
C ALA A 15 -4.94 6.03 -0.63
N GLU A 16 -3.80 6.54 -0.15
CA GLU A 16 -2.87 5.78 0.69
C GLU A 16 -3.51 5.33 2.01
N LYS A 17 -4.29 6.21 2.66
CA LYS A 17 -5.04 5.87 3.87
C LYS A 17 -6.07 4.78 3.61
N ALA A 18 -6.87 4.91 2.54
CA ALA A 18 -7.86 3.91 2.18
C ALA A 18 -7.22 2.55 1.81
N ALA A 19 -6.06 2.56 1.15
CA ALA A 19 -5.31 1.34 0.85
C ALA A 19 -4.80 0.67 2.14
N LYS A 20 -4.31 1.46 3.08
CA LYS A 20 -3.86 0.97 4.40
C LYS A 20 -5.02 0.37 5.20
N GLU A 21 -6.17 1.05 5.27
CA GLU A 21 -7.35 0.55 5.98
C GLU A 21 -7.83 -0.79 5.42
N ARG A 22 -7.77 -0.97 4.10
CA ARG A 22 -8.09 -2.26 3.45
C ARG A 22 -7.08 -3.35 3.81
N ALA A 23 -5.78 -3.02 3.85
CA ALA A 23 -4.74 -3.96 4.26
C ALA A 23 -4.90 -4.37 5.73
N ASP A 24 -5.17 -3.41 6.62
CA ASP A 24 -5.40 -3.65 8.03
C ASP A 24 -6.64 -4.52 8.26
N ALA A 25 -7.74 -4.28 7.54
CA ALA A 25 -8.93 -5.13 7.59
C ALA A 25 -8.66 -6.55 7.06
N TYR A 26 -7.91 -6.68 5.98
CA TYR A 26 -7.53 -7.98 5.40
C TYR A 26 -6.62 -8.78 6.34
N LEU A 27 -5.74 -8.12 7.09
CA LEU A 27 -4.91 -8.75 8.12
C LEU A 27 -5.71 -9.10 9.38
N ALA A 28 -6.67 -8.25 9.77
CA ALA A 28 -7.52 -8.50 10.94
C ALA A 28 -8.47 -9.70 10.78
N GLU A 29 -8.80 -10.07 9.54
CA GLU A 29 -9.59 -11.26 9.21
C GLU A 29 -8.77 -12.57 9.26
N ALA A 30 -7.46 -12.51 9.52
CA ALA A 30 -6.63 -13.71 9.64
C ALA A 30 -7.13 -14.61 10.78
N THR A 31 -7.36 -15.89 10.47
CA THR A 31 -7.91 -16.85 11.44
C THR A 31 -6.82 -17.51 12.29
N ASP A 32 -5.61 -17.62 11.75
CA ASP A 32 -4.44 -18.18 12.43
C ASP A 32 -3.16 -17.42 12.04
N ILE A 33 -2.04 -17.78 12.69
CA ILE A 33 -0.74 -17.13 12.48
C ILE A 33 -0.21 -17.38 11.05
N TYR A 34 -0.49 -18.55 10.48
CA TYR A 34 0.03 -18.90 9.16
C TYR A 34 -0.70 -18.17 8.04
N ASP A 35 -2.02 -18.01 8.16
CA ASP A 35 -2.85 -17.19 7.30
C ASP A 35 -2.42 -15.72 7.40
N LEU A 36 -2.16 -15.21 8.61
CA LEU A 36 -1.61 -13.86 8.79
C LEU A 36 -0.28 -13.68 8.05
N GLU A 37 0.66 -14.61 8.22
CA GLU A 37 1.95 -14.57 7.53
C GLU A 37 1.80 -14.61 6.00
N PHE A 38 0.91 -15.47 5.50
CA PHE A 38 0.66 -15.59 4.07
C PHE A 38 0.08 -14.29 3.51
N ARG A 39 -0.90 -13.71 4.22
CA ARG A 39 -1.53 -12.43 3.86
C ARG A 39 -0.53 -11.28 3.89
N MET A 40 0.33 -11.21 4.91
CA MET A 40 1.41 -10.21 4.99
C MET A 40 2.39 -10.35 3.82
N ARG A 41 2.87 -11.56 3.52
CA ARG A 41 3.78 -11.80 2.39
C ARG A 41 3.16 -11.42 1.05
N LYS A 42 1.84 -11.65 0.90
CA LYS A 42 1.10 -11.24 -0.30
C LYS A 42 1.11 -9.71 -0.46
N ILE A 43 0.80 -8.98 0.60
CA ILE A 43 0.83 -7.49 0.60
C ILE A 43 2.24 -6.99 0.28
N ASP A 44 3.28 -7.56 0.90
CA ASP A 44 4.67 -7.17 0.67
C ASP A 44 5.10 -7.41 -0.79
N ARG A 45 4.68 -8.54 -1.37
CA ARG A 45 4.96 -8.87 -2.77
C ARG A 45 4.29 -7.89 -3.73
N GLU A 46 3.01 -7.56 -3.48
CA GLU A 46 2.28 -6.58 -4.28
C GLU A 46 2.90 -5.18 -4.16
N ALA A 47 3.30 -4.77 -2.96
CA ALA A 47 4.00 -3.50 -2.73
C ALA A 47 5.37 -3.45 -3.43
N ALA A 48 6.11 -4.56 -3.45
CA ALA A 48 7.37 -4.68 -4.17
C ALA A 48 7.19 -4.63 -5.70
N MET A 49 6.13 -5.24 -6.24
CA MET A 49 5.79 -5.17 -7.66
C MET A 49 5.32 -3.78 -8.10
N ASN A 50 4.63 -3.07 -7.22
CA ASN A 50 4.10 -1.73 -7.50
C ASN A 50 5.13 -0.61 -7.26
N ARG A 51 6.33 -0.94 -6.73
CA ARG A 51 7.44 0.01 -6.71
C ARG A 51 7.92 0.24 -8.15
N PRO A 52 8.02 1.50 -8.60
CA PRO A 52 8.67 1.79 -9.87
C PRO A 52 10.09 1.24 -9.81
N PHE A 53 10.48 0.47 -10.82
CA PHE A 53 11.83 -0.06 -10.96
C PHE A 53 12.80 1.14 -11.04
N SER A 54 13.44 1.53 -9.93
CA SER A 54 14.42 2.60 -9.97
C SER A 54 15.70 2.05 -10.59
N PHE A 55 15.85 2.26 -11.89
CA PHE A 55 17.06 1.99 -12.65
C PHE A 55 18.16 2.97 -12.20
N GLY A 56 18.80 2.72 -11.06
CA GLY A 56 19.77 3.69 -10.54
C GLY A 56 20.23 3.41 -9.13
N SER A 57 20.83 2.25 -8.89
CA SER A 57 21.70 2.00 -7.74
C SER A 57 22.65 0.87 -8.12
N ARG A 58 23.66 1.20 -8.92
CA ARG A 58 24.93 0.47 -8.96
C ARG A 58 25.96 1.34 -8.27
#